data_AF-A0A2P4SJB7-F1
#
_entry.id   AF-A0A2P4SJB7-F1
#
_cell.length_a   1.000
_cell.length_b   1.000
_cell.length_c   1.000
_cell.angle_alpha   90.00
_cell.angle_beta   90.00
_cell.angle_gamma   90.00
#
_symmetry.space_group_name_H-M   'P 1'
#
loop_
_entity.id
_entity.type
_entity.pdbx_description
1 polymer ?
#
loop_
_entity_poly.entity_id
_entity_poly.type
_entity_poly.pdbx_seq_one_letter_code
_entity_poly.pdbx_strand_id
1 'polypeptide(L)'
;VANFATMEEEETELDERPQKDWDDIIPEEQRKKVEEEERQKELEEIYMLPRIRSSTKKAQTNDSESDAETKRRLQRSSGSESETDDTDDEKRPKRRGRPRSVRKDTVEGFTDAEIRRFIKAYKKFGLPLERLECIARDAELVDKSVADLKRLGELIHNSCVSAMQEYEEQLKENPGERKGPGKRRGPTIKISGVQVNVKSIIQHEEEFEMLHKSIPADPEERKKYRLTCRVKAAHFDVDWGVEEDSRLLVGIYEHGYGNWELIKTDPELKLSDKILPVETDKKPQGKQLQTRVDYLLKLLKKDLEKKENMKDGEEVRHSCLAQAFSGRGVGWL
;
A
#
# COMPACT_ATOMS: atom_id res chain seq x y z
N VAL A 1 -42.86 -64.02 41.34
CA VAL A 1 -42.77 -62.75 42.10
C VAL A 1 -43.81 -61.83 41.49
N ALA A 2 -44.74 -61.37 42.31
CA ALA A 2 -46.00 -60.75 41.91
C ALA A 2 -45.89 -59.22 41.71
N ASN A 3 -46.83 -58.71 40.91
CA ASN A 3 -47.12 -57.33 40.55
C ASN A 3 -47.32 -56.36 41.73
N PHE A 4 -47.09 -55.07 41.47
CA PHE A 4 -47.72 -53.94 42.16
C PHE A 4 -47.80 -52.79 41.13
N ALA A 5 -48.92 -52.57 40.44
CA ALA A 5 -50.16 -51.93 40.88
C ALA A 5 -50.01 -50.42 41.14
N THR A 6 -50.64 -49.67 40.23
CA THR A 6 -51.16 -48.31 40.30
C THR A 6 -51.73 -47.91 41.67
N MET A 7 -51.44 -46.68 42.12
CA MET A 7 -52.34 -45.93 43.00
C MET A 7 -52.15 -44.43 42.79
N GLU A 8 -53.19 -43.81 42.24
CA GLU A 8 -53.53 -42.39 42.27
C GLU A 8 -53.76 -41.90 43.71
N GLU A 9 -53.67 -40.56 43.89
CA GLU A 9 -54.22 -39.73 44.98
C GLU A 9 -53.56 -39.87 46.38
N GLU A 10 -53.33 -38.83 47.20
CA GLU A 10 -53.56 -37.37 47.19
C GLU A 10 -52.87 -36.80 48.46
N GLU A 11 -52.48 -35.52 48.41
CA GLU A 11 -52.16 -34.59 49.52
C GLU A 11 -51.14 -34.97 50.62
N THR A 12 -49.94 -34.38 50.52
CA THR A 12 -49.28 -33.75 51.68
C THR A 12 -48.54 -32.48 51.24
N GLU A 13 -49.12 -31.33 51.57
CA GLU A 13 -48.51 -29.99 51.50
C GLU A 13 -47.26 -29.90 52.37
N LEU A 14 -46.09 -29.55 51.81
CA LEU A 14 -44.97 -28.95 52.58
C LEU A 14 -44.05 -28.11 51.67
N ASP A 15 -44.27 -26.80 51.72
CA ASP A 15 -43.28 -25.70 51.67
C ASP A 15 -42.52 -25.42 50.34
N GLU A 16 -43.19 -24.68 49.44
CA GLU A 16 -42.54 -23.96 48.35
C GLU A 16 -41.72 -22.78 48.89
N ARG A 17 -40.40 -22.95 49.01
CA ARG A 17 -39.49 -21.83 49.25
C ARG A 17 -39.46 -20.93 48.01
N PRO A 18 -39.77 -19.62 48.12
CA PRO A 18 -39.65 -18.72 46.98
C PRO A 18 -38.18 -18.62 46.57
N GLN A 19 -37.91 -18.96 45.32
CA GLN A 19 -36.61 -18.80 44.68
C GLN A 19 -36.31 -17.30 44.65
N LYS A 20 -35.43 -16.85 45.55
CA LYS A 20 -35.00 -15.46 45.65
C LYS A 20 -34.13 -15.15 44.44
N ASP A 21 -34.62 -14.30 43.55
CA ASP A 21 -33.88 -13.86 42.37
C ASP A 21 -32.61 -13.11 42.77
N TRP A 22 -31.54 -13.30 41.99
CA TRP A 22 -30.23 -12.70 42.24
C TRP A 22 -30.23 -11.16 42.29
N ASP A 23 -31.33 -10.53 41.85
CA ASP A 23 -31.56 -9.08 41.91
C ASP A 23 -31.99 -8.58 43.31
N ASP A 24 -32.47 -9.45 44.21
CA ASP A 24 -32.83 -9.07 45.60
C ASP A 24 -31.65 -9.10 46.59
N ILE A 25 -30.48 -9.56 46.15
CA ILE A 25 -29.30 -9.72 47.02
C ILE A 25 -28.46 -8.44 47.08
N ILE A 26 -28.54 -7.55 46.08
CA ILE A 26 -27.77 -6.30 46.04
C ILE A 26 -28.71 -5.12 45.73
N PRO A 27 -29.01 -4.24 46.70
CA PRO A 27 -29.87 -3.08 46.48
C PRO A 27 -29.36 -2.19 45.34
N GLU A 28 -30.29 -1.71 44.50
CA GLU A 28 -29.99 -0.83 43.37
C GLU A 28 -29.24 0.45 43.78
N GLU A 29 -29.47 0.93 45.00
CA GLU A 29 -28.75 2.08 45.56
C GLU A 29 -27.25 1.82 45.77
N GLN A 30 -26.86 0.59 46.11
CA GLN A 30 -25.44 0.22 46.23
C GLN A 30 -24.78 0.08 44.86
N ARG A 31 -25.49 -0.46 43.85
CA ARG A 31 -25.01 -0.50 42.47
C ARG A 31 -24.80 0.90 41.90
N LYS A 32 -25.76 1.80 42.10
CA LYS A 32 -25.70 3.17 41.59
C LYS A 32 -24.60 3.99 42.26
N LYS A 33 -24.36 3.80 43.57
CA LYS A 33 -23.29 4.47 44.30
C LYS A 33 -21.90 4.07 43.82
N VAL A 34 -21.69 2.79 43.50
CA VAL A 34 -20.42 2.30 42.94
C VAL A 34 -20.20 2.83 41.53
N GLU A 35 -21.23 2.83 40.69
CA GLU A 35 -21.14 3.37 39.32
C GLU A 35 -20.83 4.89 39.32
N GLU A 36 -21.42 5.63 40.27
CA GLU A 36 -21.23 7.08 40.36
C GLU A 36 -19.86 7.45 40.95
N GLU A 37 -19.31 6.65 41.87
CA GLU A 37 -17.94 6.76 42.38
C GLU A 37 -16.90 6.41 41.29
N GLU A 38 -17.16 5.39 40.47
CA GLU A 38 -16.30 5.03 39.35
C GLU A 38 -16.30 6.11 38.27
N ARG A 39 -17.47 6.67 37.95
CA ARG A 39 -17.60 7.80 37.00
C ARG A 39 -16.90 9.07 37.51
N GLN A 40 -16.96 9.35 38.81
CA GLN A 40 -16.22 10.47 39.41
C GLN A 40 -14.71 10.24 39.35
N LYS A 41 -14.26 9.01 39.61
CA LYS A 41 -12.85 8.64 39.54
C LYS A 41 -12.29 8.74 38.12
N GLU A 42 -13.06 8.35 37.10
CA GLU A 42 -12.69 8.53 35.69
C GLU A 42 -12.55 10.01 35.33
N LEU A 43 -13.46 10.87 35.80
CA LEU A 43 -13.38 12.33 35.64
C LEU A 43 -12.13 12.91 36.32
N GLU A 44 -11.78 12.45 37.51
CA GLU A 44 -10.57 12.88 38.22
C GLU A 44 -9.28 12.39 37.54
N GLU A 45 -9.27 11.17 36.99
CA GLU A 45 -8.13 10.61 36.25
C GLU A 45 -7.91 11.32 34.92
N ILE A 46 -8.97 11.68 34.20
CA ILE A 46 -8.91 12.49 32.97
C ILE A 46 -8.42 13.91 33.25
N TYR A 47 -8.84 14.52 34.38
CA TYR A 47 -8.43 15.86 34.76
C TYR A 47 -6.95 15.93 35.20
N MET A 48 -6.40 14.83 35.70
CA MET A 48 -5.02 14.69 36.13
C MET A 48 -4.13 14.16 34.99
N LEU A 49 -4.07 14.89 33.86
CA LEU A 49 -3.27 14.53 32.70
C LEU A 49 -1.78 14.24 33.05
N PRO A 50 -1.11 13.28 32.34
CA PRO A 50 0.26 12.87 32.64
C PRO A 50 1.31 14.00 32.57
N ARG A 51 1.94 14.28 33.71
CA ARG A 51 3.16 15.08 33.82
C ARG A 51 4.34 14.32 33.21
N ILE A 52 4.79 14.75 32.03
CA ILE A 52 5.96 14.23 31.33
C ILE A 52 7.17 14.26 32.27
N ARG A 53 7.62 13.09 32.74
CA ARG A 53 8.89 12.93 33.47
C ARG A 53 9.89 12.20 32.57
N SER A 54 10.91 12.93 32.14
CA SER A 54 12.11 12.42 31.48
C SER A 54 12.84 11.42 32.39
N SER A 55 13.07 10.19 31.93
CA SER A 55 13.89 9.21 32.67
C SER A 55 15.36 9.32 32.28
N THR A 56 16.12 10.09 33.05
CA THR A 56 17.58 10.01 33.14
C THR A 56 17.99 8.95 34.16
N LYS A 57 18.90 8.06 33.71
CA LYS A 57 19.84 7.16 34.40
C LYS A 57 20.10 7.34 35.92
N LYS A 58 20.38 6.16 36.53
CA LYS A 58 21.08 5.80 37.81
C LYS A 58 20.15 5.58 39.01
N ALA A 59 20.32 4.60 39.90
CA ALA A 59 21.21 3.43 40.07
C ALA A 59 20.75 2.65 41.33
N GLN A 60 21.39 1.51 41.60
CA GLN A 60 21.46 0.68 42.85
C GLN A 60 20.51 -0.55 42.90
N THR A 61 20.91 -1.76 43.32
CA THR A 61 22.09 -2.30 44.05
C THR A 61 22.05 -3.84 44.07
N ASN A 62 23.21 -4.45 44.41
CA ASN A 62 23.48 -5.84 44.87
C ASN A 62 23.45 -6.95 43.82
N ASP A 63 24.26 -8.02 43.87
CA ASP A 63 25.45 -8.47 44.61
C ASP A 63 25.66 -9.90 44.07
N SER A 64 26.89 -10.31 43.74
CA SER A 64 27.35 -11.72 43.72
C SER A 64 28.71 -11.86 43.06
N GLU A 65 29.62 -12.40 43.85
CA GLU A 65 30.99 -12.83 43.55
C GLU A 65 31.05 -13.94 42.49
N SER A 66 32.09 -13.91 41.64
CA SER A 66 32.95 -15.09 41.42
C SER A 66 34.16 -14.76 40.55
N ASP A 67 35.26 -15.33 41.01
CA ASP A 67 36.68 -15.21 40.66
C ASP A 67 37.07 -15.89 39.33
N ALA A 68 38.34 -15.69 38.95
CA ALA A 68 39.15 -16.42 37.97
C ALA A 68 39.24 -15.90 36.51
N GLU A 69 40.41 -15.34 36.19
CA GLU A 69 41.38 -15.93 35.24
C GLU A 69 42.12 -14.92 34.31
N THR A 70 43.22 -14.37 34.86
CA THR A 70 44.60 -14.38 34.33
C THR A 70 44.96 -13.97 32.88
N LYS A 71 46.03 -13.13 32.83
CA LYS A 71 47.08 -12.91 31.79
C LYS A 71 46.80 -11.81 30.76
N ARG A 72 47.22 -10.58 31.04
CA ARG A 72 48.58 -10.00 30.79
C ARG A 72 49.09 -10.20 29.35
N ARG A 73 49.07 -9.12 28.55
CA ARG A 73 50.12 -8.85 27.55
C ARG A 73 50.47 -7.36 27.49
N LEU A 74 51.48 -7.05 28.29
CA LEU A 74 52.55 -6.07 28.21
C LEU A 74 52.55 -5.00 27.09
N GLN A 75 52.56 -3.75 27.54
CA GLN A 75 53.33 -2.55 27.15
C GLN A 75 53.66 -2.27 25.67
N ARG A 76 53.44 -1.00 25.29
CA ARG A 76 54.50 -0.07 24.87
C ARG A 76 54.10 1.40 25.05
N SER A 77 54.80 2.08 25.97
CA SER A 77 55.27 3.49 26.00
C SER A 77 54.31 4.62 25.53
N SER A 78 53.82 5.52 26.39
CA SER A 78 54.50 6.66 27.07
C SER A 78 54.25 7.98 26.33
N GLY A 79 53.61 8.96 26.99
CA GLY A 79 53.53 10.32 26.47
C GLY A 79 52.63 11.29 27.25
N SER A 80 53.19 11.83 28.34
CA SER A 80 52.95 13.17 28.90
C SER A 80 51.69 13.44 29.74
N GLU A 81 51.94 13.46 31.05
CA GLU A 81 51.31 14.24 32.12
C GLU A 81 50.99 15.69 31.71
N SER A 82 49.78 16.15 32.07
CA SER A 82 49.48 17.58 32.30
C SER A 82 48.29 17.66 33.26
N GLU A 83 48.62 17.72 34.54
CA GLU A 83 47.72 18.06 35.65
C GLU A 83 47.37 19.56 35.58
N THR A 84 46.08 19.88 35.44
CA THR A 84 45.52 21.15 35.95
C THR A 84 44.08 20.89 36.38
N ASP A 85 43.89 20.94 37.69
CA ASP A 85 42.61 21.04 38.38
C ASP A 85 42.22 22.52 38.39
N ASP A 86 41.10 22.90 37.77
CA ASP A 86 40.45 24.20 38.03
C ASP A 86 38.96 24.21 37.60
N THR A 87 38.12 24.13 38.63
CA THR A 87 36.82 24.79 38.86
C THR A 87 35.69 24.85 37.79
N ASP A 88 34.56 24.30 38.23
CA ASP A 88 33.14 24.68 38.04
C ASP A 88 32.81 25.94 37.19
N ASP A 89 32.11 25.77 36.05
CA ASP A 89 31.23 26.82 35.49
C ASP A 89 30.09 26.22 34.63
N GLU A 90 29.02 25.81 35.32
CA GLU A 90 27.67 25.69 34.78
C GLU A 90 27.11 27.10 34.48
N LYS A 91 27.15 27.53 33.20
CA LYS A 91 26.11 28.33 32.49
C LYS A 91 26.61 28.85 31.14
N ARG A 92 26.42 28.07 30.07
CA ARG A 92 26.51 28.62 28.69
C ARG A 92 25.21 28.37 27.93
N PRO A 93 24.44 29.42 27.55
CA PRO A 93 23.22 29.26 26.78
C PRO A 93 23.54 28.59 25.44
N LYS A 94 22.77 27.55 25.09
CA LYS A 94 22.79 26.94 23.75
C LYS A 94 22.59 28.04 22.72
N ARG A 95 23.67 28.40 22.03
CA ARG A 95 23.70 29.35 20.91
C ARG A 95 22.58 28.99 19.93
N ARG A 96 21.69 29.97 19.68
CA ARG A 96 20.78 30.02 18.52
C ARG A 96 21.57 29.65 17.27
N GLY A 97 21.39 28.43 16.78
CA GLY A 97 22.06 27.91 15.60
C GLY A 97 21.11 27.88 14.41
N ARG A 98 21.25 28.90 13.55
CA ARG A 98 20.81 28.97 12.14
C ARG A 98 19.29 28.79 11.88
N PRO A 99 18.61 29.72 11.19
CA PRO A 99 17.31 29.39 10.63
C PRO A 99 17.53 28.15 9.76
N ARG A 100 16.79 27.07 10.02
CA ARG A 100 16.76 25.91 9.14
C ARG A 100 16.34 26.48 7.80
N SER A 101 17.28 26.65 6.86
CA SER A 101 16.97 27.21 5.55
C SER A 101 15.86 26.32 5.02
N VAL A 102 14.65 26.86 4.94
CA VAL A 102 13.52 26.20 4.31
C VAL A 102 14.06 25.80 2.94
N ARG A 103 14.27 24.49 2.75
CA ARG A 103 14.86 23.99 1.52
C ARG A 103 13.90 24.43 0.43
N LYS A 104 14.42 25.17 -0.55
CA LYS A 104 13.65 25.80 -1.62
C LYS A 104 12.94 24.78 -2.55
N ASP A 105 13.11 23.48 -2.29
CA ASP A 105 12.54 22.35 -3.04
C ASP A 105 11.39 21.64 -2.30
N THR A 106 10.83 22.24 -1.24
CA THR A 106 9.58 21.73 -0.64
C THR A 106 8.42 22.03 -1.58
N VAL A 107 7.73 21.01 -2.08
CA VAL A 107 6.48 21.19 -2.81
C VAL A 107 5.50 21.90 -1.89
N GLU A 108 5.07 23.09 -2.27
CA GLU A 108 4.16 23.90 -1.47
C GLU A 108 2.83 23.16 -1.27
N GLY A 109 2.30 23.17 -0.04
CA GLY A 109 1.00 22.56 0.29
C GLY A 109 1.00 21.06 0.60
N PHE A 110 2.15 20.38 0.46
CA PHE A 110 2.28 18.94 0.74
C PHE A 110 3.38 18.62 1.75
N THR A 111 3.08 17.67 2.63
CA THR A 111 4.06 17.03 3.53
C THR A 111 4.72 15.85 2.84
N ASP A 112 5.93 15.48 3.26
CA ASP A 112 6.63 14.31 2.74
C ASP A 112 5.83 13.00 2.91
N ALA A 113 4.96 12.92 3.93
CA ALA A 113 4.08 11.77 4.14
C ALA A 113 2.95 11.71 3.10
N GLU A 114 2.32 12.85 2.82
CA GLU A 114 1.30 12.98 1.77
C GLU A 114 1.91 12.68 0.39
N ILE A 115 3.09 13.21 0.08
CA ILE A 115 3.81 12.92 -1.19
C ILE A 115 4.09 11.42 -1.34
N ARG A 116 4.51 10.73 -0.27
CA ARG A 116 4.72 9.28 -0.29
C ARG A 116 3.43 8.51 -0.58
N ARG A 117 2.31 8.89 0.05
CA ARG A 117 1.01 8.27 -0.22
C ARG A 117 0.54 8.54 -1.65
N PHE A 118 0.69 9.78 -2.12
CA PHE A 118 0.37 10.17 -3.49
C PHE A 118 1.17 9.35 -4.51
N ILE A 119 2.50 9.21 -4.36
CA ILE A 119 3.32 8.39 -5.26
C ILE A 119 2.91 6.92 -5.22
N LYS A 120 2.53 6.39 -4.05
CA LYS A 120 2.04 5.02 -3.92
C LYS A 120 0.74 4.81 -4.68
N ALA A 121 -0.21 5.76 -4.56
CA ALA A 121 -1.48 5.76 -5.28
C ALA A 121 -1.31 5.98 -6.79
N TYR A 122 -0.40 6.88 -7.18
CA TYR A 122 -0.05 7.20 -8.56
C TYR A 122 0.35 5.96 -9.36
N LYS A 123 1.12 5.05 -8.74
CA LYS A 123 1.55 3.78 -9.35
C LYS A 123 0.43 2.75 -9.56
N LYS A 124 -0.78 3.01 -9.07
CA LYS A 124 -1.90 2.06 -9.15
C LYS A 124 -2.76 2.24 -10.40
N PHE A 125 -2.65 3.37 -11.10
CA PHE A 125 -3.54 3.75 -12.19
C PHE A 125 -2.78 3.94 -13.51
N GLY A 126 -3.45 3.64 -14.63
CA GLY A 126 -3.01 4.03 -15.97
C GLY A 126 -3.45 5.46 -16.27
N LEU A 127 -2.55 6.26 -16.85
CA LEU A 127 -2.72 7.71 -17.04
C LEU A 127 -3.17 8.43 -15.75
N PRO A 128 -2.29 8.49 -14.73
CA PRO A 128 -2.62 9.05 -13.41
C PRO A 128 -3.20 10.48 -13.44
N LEU A 129 -2.80 11.30 -14.41
CA LEU A 129 -3.27 12.68 -14.57
C LEU A 129 -4.77 12.79 -14.92
N GLU A 130 -5.36 11.75 -15.51
CA GLU A 130 -6.81 11.68 -15.77
C GLU A 130 -7.59 11.07 -14.61
N ARG A 131 -6.89 10.57 -13.58
CA ARG A 131 -7.45 9.80 -12.46
C ARG A 131 -7.15 10.44 -11.10
N LEU A 132 -6.94 11.76 -11.08
CA LEU A 132 -6.55 12.50 -9.88
C LEU A 132 -7.55 12.33 -8.73
N GLU A 133 -8.85 12.24 -9.00
CA GLU A 133 -9.87 12.01 -7.95
C GLU A 133 -9.78 10.63 -7.32
N CYS A 134 -9.49 9.59 -8.11
CA CYS A 134 -9.27 8.24 -7.59
C CYS A 134 -7.98 8.19 -6.76
N ILE A 135 -6.92 8.83 -7.24
CA ILE A 135 -5.63 8.95 -6.52
C ILE A 135 -5.80 9.73 -5.22
N ALA A 136 -6.57 10.81 -5.21
CA ALA A 136 -6.84 11.62 -4.03
C ALA A 136 -7.55 10.81 -2.94
N ARG A 137 -8.56 10.01 -3.32
CA ARG A 137 -9.26 9.10 -2.40
C ARG A 137 -8.31 8.03 -1.85
N ASP A 138 -7.52 7.38 -2.71
CA ASP A 138 -6.59 6.33 -2.30
C ASP A 138 -5.43 6.84 -1.42
N ALA A 139 -4.97 8.06 -1.65
CA ALA A 139 -3.89 8.68 -0.90
C ALA A 139 -4.36 9.41 0.37
N GLU A 140 -5.67 9.44 0.64
CA GLU A 140 -6.28 10.23 1.72
C GLU A 140 -5.92 11.72 1.63
N LEU A 141 -6.11 12.30 0.43
CA LEU A 141 -5.80 13.70 0.08
C LEU A 141 -7.02 14.43 -0.50
N VAL A 142 -8.23 13.99 -0.14
CA VAL A 142 -9.51 14.56 -0.63
C VAL A 142 -9.73 16.01 -0.18
N ASP A 143 -9.00 16.46 0.83
CA ASP A 143 -8.98 17.82 1.35
C ASP A 143 -8.15 18.79 0.49
N LYS A 144 -7.32 18.28 -0.42
CA LYS A 144 -6.46 19.09 -1.29
C LYS A 144 -7.19 19.49 -2.58
N SER A 145 -6.81 20.64 -3.13
CA SER A 145 -7.39 21.09 -4.40
C SER A 145 -6.96 20.20 -5.56
N VAL A 146 -7.85 19.97 -6.53
CA VAL A 146 -7.54 19.21 -7.76
C VAL A 146 -6.38 19.87 -8.53
N ALA A 147 -6.27 21.20 -8.48
CA ALA A 147 -5.19 21.94 -9.11
C ALA A 147 -3.83 21.62 -8.48
N ASP A 148 -3.75 21.51 -7.16
CA ASP A 148 -2.50 21.19 -6.46
C ASP A 148 -2.09 19.73 -6.66
N LEU A 149 -3.06 18.81 -6.68
CA LEU A 149 -2.81 17.40 -7.03
C LEU A 149 -2.32 17.25 -8.47
N LYS A 150 -2.89 18.03 -9.41
CA LYS A 150 -2.45 18.06 -10.80
C LYS A 150 -1.02 18.57 -10.92
N ARG A 151 -0.68 19.67 -10.23
CA ARG A 151 0.68 20.21 -10.18
C ARG A 151 1.68 19.20 -9.61
N LEU A 152 1.31 18.49 -8.55
CA LEU A 152 2.16 17.43 -7.97
C LEU A 152 2.34 16.26 -8.94
N GLY A 153 1.27 15.81 -9.60
CA GLY A 153 1.31 14.76 -10.61
C GLY A 153 2.21 15.13 -11.80
N GLU A 154 2.04 16.33 -12.36
CA GLU A 154 2.87 16.86 -13.45
C GLU A 154 4.34 17.00 -13.02
N LEU A 155 4.60 17.48 -11.80
CA LEU A 155 5.95 17.55 -11.26
C LEU A 155 6.60 16.16 -11.19
N ILE A 156 5.89 15.16 -10.68
CA ILE A 156 6.40 13.78 -10.59
C ILE A 156 6.68 13.23 -11.98
N HIS A 157 5.74 13.38 -12.92
CA HIS A 157 5.86 12.88 -14.28
C HIS A 157 7.05 13.53 -14.99
N ASN A 158 7.11 14.86 -15.03
CA ASN A 158 8.21 15.61 -15.67
C ASN A 158 9.56 15.27 -15.04
N SER A 159 9.64 15.20 -13.70
CA SER A 159 10.88 14.85 -13.01
C SER A 159 11.34 13.44 -13.32
N CYS A 160 10.41 12.48 -13.49
CA CYS A 160 10.74 11.11 -13.88
C CYS A 160 11.24 11.04 -15.32
N VAL A 161 10.55 11.71 -16.26
CA VAL A 161 10.94 11.74 -17.68
C VAL A 161 12.32 12.38 -17.85
N SER A 162 12.55 13.57 -17.29
CA SER A 162 13.86 14.25 -17.37
C SER A 162 14.98 13.41 -16.76
N ALA A 163 14.77 12.83 -15.58
CA ALA A 163 15.81 12.01 -14.95
C ALA A 163 16.10 10.69 -15.69
N MET A 164 15.10 10.12 -16.35
CA MET A 164 15.31 8.94 -17.19
C MET A 164 16.08 9.28 -18.46
N GLN A 165 15.76 10.41 -19.10
CA GLN A 165 16.46 10.89 -20.29
C GLN A 165 17.93 11.20 -19.98
N GLU A 166 18.22 11.95 -18.91
CA GLU A 166 19.58 12.24 -18.47
C GLU A 166 20.37 10.96 -18.18
N TYR A 167 19.71 9.96 -17.57
CA TYR A 167 20.31 8.68 -17.28
C TYR A 167 20.65 7.89 -18.56
N GLU A 168 19.78 7.92 -19.57
CA GLU A 168 20.02 7.29 -20.87
C GLU A 168 21.13 7.97 -21.66
N GLU A 169 21.17 9.30 -21.64
CA GLU A 169 22.23 10.10 -22.26
C GLU A 169 23.61 9.79 -21.63
N GLN A 170 23.69 9.75 -20.30
CA GLN A 170 24.91 9.34 -19.58
C GLN A 170 25.35 7.92 -19.94
N LEU A 171 24.40 7.00 -20.15
CA LEU A 171 24.67 5.62 -20.54
C LEU A 171 25.12 5.47 -22.00
N LYS A 172 24.82 6.46 -22.84
CA LYS A 172 25.23 6.56 -24.24
C LYS A 172 26.61 7.21 -24.37
N GLU A 173 26.89 8.23 -23.57
CA GLU A 173 28.19 8.92 -23.53
C GLU A 173 29.27 8.05 -22.87
N ASN A 174 28.94 7.29 -21.82
CA ASN A 174 29.87 6.40 -21.12
C ASN A 174 29.46 4.92 -21.23
N PRO A 175 29.65 4.26 -22.39
CA PRO A 175 29.26 2.85 -22.60
C PRO A 175 30.01 1.86 -21.68
N GLY A 176 31.16 2.25 -21.13
CA GLY A 176 31.95 1.46 -20.18
C GLY A 176 31.30 1.31 -18.79
N GLU A 177 30.40 2.22 -18.40
CA GLU A 177 29.75 2.20 -17.08
C GLU A 177 28.53 1.27 -17.00
N ARG A 178 28.15 0.61 -18.10
CA ARG A 178 27.01 -0.31 -18.17
C ARG A 178 27.14 -1.55 -17.28
N LYS A 179 28.35 -1.87 -16.80
CA LYS A 179 28.65 -3.10 -16.04
C LYS A 179 28.73 -2.82 -14.54
N GLY A 180 27.58 -2.66 -13.89
CA GLY A 180 27.49 -2.64 -12.44
C GLY A 180 26.10 -3.03 -11.92
N PRO A 181 25.98 -3.85 -10.86
CA PRO A 181 24.69 -4.28 -10.33
C PRO A 181 23.82 -3.13 -9.81
N GLY A 182 24.44 -2.02 -9.38
CA GLY A 182 23.74 -0.79 -8.97
C GLY A 182 23.13 0.01 -10.12
N LYS A 183 23.79 0.05 -11.29
CA LYS A 183 23.30 0.79 -12.48
C LYS A 183 22.09 0.10 -13.14
N ARG A 184 21.84 -1.19 -12.91
CA ARG A 184 20.61 -1.85 -13.41
C ARG A 184 19.32 -1.36 -12.75
N ARG A 185 19.41 -0.72 -11.58
CA ARG A 185 18.26 -0.28 -10.76
C ARG A 185 17.59 1.00 -11.27
N GLY A 186 18.23 1.72 -12.21
CA GLY A 186 17.73 2.98 -12.77
C GLY A 186 18.03 4.21 -11.89
N PRO A 187 17.73 5.42 -12.38
CA PRO A 187 17.97 6.65 -11.63
C PRO A 187 17.00 6.80 -10.46
N THR A 188 17.45 7.50 -9.41
CA THR A 188 16.62 7.89 -8.27
C THR A 188 16.61 9.40 -8.14
N ILE A 189 15.41 9.98 -8.00
CA ILE A 189 15.20 11.42 -7.81
C ILE A 189 14.73 11.71 -6.39
N LYS A 190 14.94 12.95 -5.94
CA LYS A 190 14.38 13.45 -4.68
C LYS A 190 13.33 14.50 -5.00
N ILE A 191 12.08 14.19 -4.63
CA ILE A 191 10.97 15.15 -4.69
C ILE A 191 10.75 15.61 -3.25
N SER A 192 11.14 16.84 -2.95
CA SER A 192 11.25 17.36 -1.58
C SER A 192 12.12 16.46 -0.67
N GLY A 193 11.54 15.81 0.35
CA GLY A 193 12.24 14.84 1.19
C GLY A 193 12.12 13.38 0.75
N VAL A 194 11.39 13.09 -0.31
CA VAL A 194 11.03 11.72 -0.72
C VAL A 194 11.94 11.23 -1.84
N GLN A 195 12.60 10.09 -1.63
CA GLN A 195 13.37 9.41 -2.67
C GLN A 195 12.47 8.52 -3.51
N VAL A 196 12.58 8.64 -4.82
CA VAL A 196 11.70 7.99 -5.79
C VAL A 196 12.54 7.22 -6.81
N ASN A 197 12.20 5.95 -7.02
CA ASN A 197 12.77 5.15 -8.11
C ASN A 197 12.02 5.46 -9.40
N VAL A 198 12.70 6.17 -10.31
CA VAL A 198 12.14 6.65 -11.58
C VAL A 198 11.70 5.49 -12.47
N LYS A 199 12.58 4.49 -12.65
CA LYS A 199 12.32 3.33 -13.50
C LYS A 199 11.07 2.57 -13.08
N SER A 200 10.83 2.47 -11.78
CA SER A 200 9.60 1.84 -11.26
C SER A 200 8.34 2.65 -11.60
N ILE A 201 8.38 3.98 -11.60
CA ILE A 201 7.21 4.79 -11.98
C ILE A 201 6.91 4.62 -13.47
N ILE A 202 7.92 4.83 -14.32
CA ILE A 202 7.77 4.75 -15.78
C ILE A 202 7.27 3.36 -16.19
N GLN A 203 7.84 2.29 -15.60
CA GLN A 203 7.39 0.93 -15.91
C GLN A 203 5.92 0.71 -15.54
N HIS A 204 5.43 1.24 -14.42
CA HIS A 204 4.02 1.14 -14.07
C HIS A 204 3.15 1.98 -15.02
N GLU A 205 3.58 3.19 -15.39
CA GLU A 205 2.86 4.00 -16.39
C GLU A 205 2.68 3.24 -17.69
N GLU A 206 3.75 2.64 -18.24
CA GLU A 206 3.69 1.84 -19.47
C GLU A 206 2.78 0.61 -19.35
N GLU A 207 2.88 -0.14 -18.24
CA GLU A 207 2.09 -1.36 -18.03
C GLU A 207 0.58 -1.06 -17.92
N PHE A 208 0.22 0.00 -17.20
CA PHE A 208 -1.18 0.41 -17.04
C PHE A 208 -1.71 1.26 -18.20
N GLU A 209 -0.86 1.90 -18.99
CA GLU A 209 -1.26 2.55 -20.25
C GLU A 209 -1.80 1.51 -21.23
N MET A 210 -1.16 0.33 -21.33
CA MET A 210 -1.67 -0.77 -22.15
C MET A 210 -3.02 -1.29 -21.66
N LEU A 211 -3.21 -1.35 -20.33
CA LEU A 211 -4.51 -1.65 -19.75
C LEU A 211 -5.55 -0.58 -20.15
N HIS A 212 -5.18 0.69 -20.03
CA HIS A 212 -6.03 1.83 -20.35
C HIS A 212 -6.47 1.82 -21.83
N LYS A 213 -5.57 1.50 -22.75
CA LYS A 213 -5.89 1.36 -24.18
C LYS A 213 -6.83 0.18 -24.47
N SER A 214 -6.79 -0.85 -23.63
CA SER A 214 -7.61 -2.06 -23.84
C SER A 214 -9.02 -1.94 -23.29
N ILE A 215 -9.22 -1.15 -22.22
CA ILE A 215 -10.51 -1.03 -21.52
C ILE A 215 -11.27 0.21 -22.03
N PRO A 216 -12.54 0.06 -22.47
CA PRO A 216 -13.35 1.18 -22.90
C PRO A 216 -13.50 2.27 -21.83
N ALA A 217 -13.38 3.53 -22.25
CA ALA A 217 -13.62 4.68 -21.40
C ALA A 217 -15.11 4.79 -21.01
N ASP A 218 -16.02 4.37 -21.90
CA ASP A 218 -17.46 4.37 -21.63
C ASP A 218 -17.84 3.34 -20.55
N PRO A 219 -18.55 3.74 -19.47
CA PRO A 219 -18.95 2.84 -18.40
C PRO A 219 -19.84 1.68 -18.87
N GLU A 220 -20.73 1.86 -19.85
CA GLU A 220 -21.62 0.78 -20.29
C GLU A 220 -20.89 -0.27 -21.13
N GLU A 221 -20.01 0.17 -22.02
CA GLU A 221 -19.12 -0.73 -22.76
C GLU A 221 -18.15 -1.46 -21.85
N ARG A 222 -17.66 -0.78 -20.80
CA ARG A 222 -16.79 -1.37 -19.79
C ARG A 222 -17.45 -2.52 -19.05
N LYS A 223 -18.75 -2.43 -18.74
CA LYS A 223 -19.51 -3.54 -18.13
C LYS A 223 -19.60 -4.77 -19.04
N LYS A 224 -19.44 -4.60 -20.35
CA LYS A 224 -19.43 -5.68 -21.35
C LYS A 224 -18.02 -6.09 -21.76
N TYR A 225 -16.99 -5.47 -21.19
CA TYR A 225 -15.60 -5.77 -21.49
C TYR A 225 -15.31 -7.24 -21.22
N ARG A 226 -14.70 -7.89 -22.22
CA ARG A 226 -14.27 -9.28 -22.12
C ARG A 226 -12.91 -9.44 -22.76
N LEU A 227 -12.00 -10.05 -22.00
CA LEU A 227 -10.66 -10.37 -22.46
C LEU A 227 -10.72 -11.35 -23.64
N THR A 228 -10.11 -10.96 -24.77
CA THR A 228 -10.14 -11.76 -26.01
C THR A 228 -8.98 -12.74 -26.13
N CYS A 229 -7.92 -12.58 -25.33
CA CYS A 229 -6.75 -13.43 -25.42
C CYS A 229 -6.94 -14.76 -24.69
N ARG A 230 -6.23 -15.81 -25.14
CA ARG A 230 -6.26 -17.11 -24.47
C ARG A 230 -5.43 -17.05 -23.18
N VAL A 231 -6.08 -17.39 -22.07
CA VAL A 231 -5.49 -17.31 -20.73
C VAL A 231 -5.31 -18.72 -20.16
N LYS A 232 -4.21 -18.94 -19.42
CA LYS A 232 -3.99 -20.19 -18.66
C LYS A 232 -4.92 -20.25 -17.44
N ALA A 233 -5.23 -21.45 -16.97
CA ALA A 233 -5.99 -21.66 -15.74
C ALA A 233 -5.33 -20.95 -14.54
N ALA A 234 -6.14 -20.38 -13.66
CA ALA A 234 -5.66 -19.64 -12.50
C ALA A 234 -5.22 -20.55 -11.33
N HIS A 235 -5.73 -21.79 -11.28
CA HIS A 235 -5.48 -22.74 -10.19
C HIS A 235 -5.79 -22.15 -8.80
N PHE A 236 -6.95 -21.51 -8.68
CA PHE A 236 -7.53 -21.06 -7.42
C PHE A 236 -8.50 -22.10 -6.87
N ASP A 237 -8.92 -21.92 -5.62
CA ASP A 237 -9.85 -22.84 -4.95
C ASP A 237 -11.32 -22.47 -5.25
N VAL A 238 -11.54 -21.72 -6.33
CA VAL A 238 -12.83 -21.21 -6.80
C VAL A 238 -12.92 -21.31 -8.33
N ASP A 239 -14.14 -21.32 -8.86
CA ASP A 239 -14.38 -21.27 -10.30
C ASP A 239 -13.93 -19.93 -10.88
N TRP A 240 -12.82 -19.98 -11.61
CA TRP A 240 -12.14 -18.83 -12.18
C TRP A 240 -11.88 -19.00 -13.67
N GLY A 241 -12.58 -18.21 -14.47
CA GLY A 241 -12.47 -18.20 -15.92
C GLY A 241 -12.13 -16.82 -16.49
N VAL A 242 -12.37 -16.68 -17.79
CA VAL A 242 -12.08 -15.44 -18.54
C VAL A 242 -13.00 -14.30 -18.10
N GLU A 243 -14.23 -14.60 -17.65
CA GLU A 243 -15.14 -13.58 -17.14
C GLU A 243 -14.55 -12.93 -15.88
N GLU A 244 -14.10 -13.73 -14.91
CA GLU A 244 -13.49 -13.24 -13.67
C GLU A 244 -12.17 -12.50 -13.95
N ASP A 245 -11.35 -12.97 -14.88
CA ASP A 245 -10.16 -12.23 -15.33
C ASP A 245 -10.53 -10.86 -15.93
N SER A 246 -11.61 -10.79 -16.71
CA SER A 246 -12.08 -9.54 -17.32
C SER A 246 -12.59 -8.57 -16.26
N ARG A 247 -13.39 -9.05 -15.30
CA ARG A 247 -13.88 -8.26 -14.16
C ARG A 247 -12.73 -7.80 -13.27
N LEU A 248 -11.74 -8.65 -13.04
CA LEU A 248 -10.55 -8.29 -12.27
C LEU A 248 -9.79 -7.14 -12.94
N LEU A 249 -9.58 -7.20 -14.26
CA LEU A 249 -8.91 -6.12 -15.01
C LEU A 249 -9.70 -4.82 -14.99
N VAL A 250 -11.04 -4.89 -15.11
CA VAL A 250 -11.92 -3.72 -14.96
C VAL A 250 -11.81 -3.13 -13.55
N GLY A 251 -11.82 -3.97 -12.51
CA GLY A 251 -11.64 -3.51 -11.13
C GLY A 251 -10.30 -2.80 -10.91
N ILE A 252 -9.23 -3.29 -11.53
CA ILE A 252 -7.91 -2.63 -11.49
C ILE A 252 -7.92 -1.27 -12.18
N TYR A 253 -8.65 -1.15 -13.29
CA TYR A 253 -8.80 0.12 -14.00
C TYR A 253 -9.60 1.16 -13.20
N GLU A 254 -10.64 0.73 -12.49
CA GLU A 254 -11.54 1.62 -11.74
C GLU A 254 -11.03 1.98 -10.35
N HIS A 255 -10.61 0.97 -9.59
CA HIS A 255 -10.22 1.11 -8.18
C HIS A 255 -8.72 1.18 -7.97
N GLY A 256 -7.93 0.81 -8.98
CA GLY A 256 -6.48 0.84 -8.94
C GLY A 256 -5.85 -0.50 -8.53
N TYR A 257 -4.63 -0.73 -8.99
CA TYR A 257 -3.86 -1.93 -8.68
C TYR A 257 -3.56 -2.09 -7.18
N GLY A 258 -3.81 -3.30 -6.66
CA GLY A 258 -3.57 -3.62 -5.26
C GLY A 258 -4.71 -3.23 -4.30
N ASN A 259 -5.75 -2.53 -4.79
CA ASN A 259 -6.93 -2.17 -4.00
C ASN A 259 -7.96 -3.30 -4.01
N TRP A 260 -7.53 -4.49 -3.60
CA TRP A 260 -8.33 -5.71 -3.68
C TRP A 260 -9.63 -5.65 -2.86
N GLU A 261 -9.63 -4.94 -1.73
CA GLU A 261 -10.83 -4.77 -0.91
C GLU A 261 -11.90 -3.95 -1.64
N LEU A 262 -11.51 -2.84 -2.29
CA LEU A 262 -12.44 -2.03 -3.09
C LEU A 262 -13.03 -2.85 -4.24
N ILE A 263 -12.17 -3.61 -4.94
CA ILE A 263 -12.56 -4.52 -6.02
C ILE A 263 -13.52 -5.61 -5.50
N LYS A 264 -13.32 -6.12 -4.28
CA LYS A 264 -14.19 -7.13 -3.67
C LYS A 264 -15.57 -6.56 -3.33
N THR A 265 -15.60 -5.34 -2.79
CA THR A 265 -16.85 -4.69 -2.37
C THR A 265 -17.68 -4.13 -3.53
N ASP A 266 -17.13 -4.09 -4.74
CA ASP A 266 -17.82 -3.58 -5.92
C ASP A 266 -18.87 -4.60 -6.43
N PRO A 267 -20.18 -4.26 -6.38
CA PRO A 267 -21.24 -5.16 -6.83
C PRO A 267 -21.26 -5.36 -8.35
N GLU A 268 -20.71 -4.42 -9.14
CA GLU A 268 -20.70 -4.50 -10.61
C GLU A 268 -19.70 -5.54 -11.12
N LEU A 269 -18.64 -5.81 -10.34
CA LEU A 269 -17.60 -6.75 -10.70
C LEU A 269 -17.97 -8.20 -10.41
N LYS A 270 -18.93 -8.45 -9.49
CA LYS A 270 -19.39 -9.79 -9.09
C LYS A 270 -18.24 -10.69 -8.61
N LEU A 271 -17.23 -10.11 -7.97
CA LEU A 271 -16.07 -10.81 -7.42
C LEU A 271 -16.14 -11.03 -5.90
N SER A 272 -17.15 -10.47 -5.22
CA SER A 272 -17.26 -10.43 -3.76
C SER A 272 -17.10 -11.79 -3.08
N ASP A 273 -17.73 -12.83 -3.65
CA ASP A 273 -17.71 -14.19 -3.11
C ASP A 273 -16.53 -15.03 -3.64
N LYS A 274 -15.71 -14.47 -4.54
CA LYS A 274 -14.63 -15.18 -5.23
C LYS A 274 -13.24 -14.77 -4.80
N ILE A 275 -13.05 -13.56 -4.28
CA ILE A 275 -11.72 -13.04 -3.93
C ILE A 275 -11.61 -12.74 -2.43
N LEU A 276 -10.38 -12.86 -1.92
CA LEU A 276 -10.04 -12.68 -0.51
C LEU A 276 -10.99 -13.47 0.42
N PRO A 277 -11.03 -14.82 0.31
CA PRO A 277 -11.76 -15.63 1.28
C PRO A 277 -11.33 -15.30 2.71
N VAL A 278 -12.26 -15.40 3.66
CA VAL A 278 -11.97 -15.19 5.08
C VAL A 278 -10.94 -16.21 5.58
N GLU A 279 -11.01 -17.45 5.06
CA GLU A 279 -10.00 -18.45 5.34
C GLU A 279 -8.70 -18.15 4.57
N THR A 280 -7.63 -17.85 5.31
CA THR A 280 -6.36 -17.35 4.77
C THR A 280 -5.60 -18.37 3.92
N ASP A 281 -5.92 -19.65 4.07
CA ASP A 281 -5.37 -20.78 3.31
C ASP A 281 -6.05 -20.96 1.95
N LYS A 282 -7.28 -20.45 1.78
CA LYS A 282 -8.01 -20.48 0.51
C LYS A 282 -7.58 -19.37 -0.44
N LYS A 283 -7.55 -19.69 -1.73
CA LYS A 283 -7.16 -18.79 -2.82
C LYS A 283 -8.37 -18.33 -3.62
N PRO A 284 -8.32 -17.11 -4.18
CA PRO A 284 -7.17 -16.20 -4.24
C PRO A 284 -7.10 -15.16 -3.11
N GLN A 285 -5.94 -15.05 -2.46
CA GLN A 285 -5.57 -13.92 -1.62
C GLN A 285 -4.86 -12.84 -2.45
N GLY A 286 -4.57 -11.68 -1.86
CA GLY A 286 -3.96 -10.54 -2.56
C GLY A 286 -2.70 -10.87 -3.35
N LYS A 287 -1.85 -11.80 -2.87
CA LYS A 287 -0.63 -12.23 -3.60
C LYS A 287 -0.94 -13.02 -4.87
N GLN A 288 -1.96 -13.89 -4.84
CA GLN A 288 -2.40 -14.64 -6.02
C GLN A 288 -3.09 -13.72 -7.03
N LEU A 289 -3.89 -12.77 -6.57
CA LEU A 289 -4.50 -11.74 -7.42
C LEU A 289 -3.43 -10.90 -8.11
N GLN A 290 -2.44 -10.41 -7.35
CA GLN A 290 -1.28 -9.70 -7.90
C GLN A 290 -0.58 -10.52 -8.99
N THR A 291 -0.25 -11.78 -8.69
CA THR A 291 0.42 -12.67 -9.66
C THR A 291 -0.44 -12.87 -10.92
N ARG A 292 -1.77 -12.96 -10.76
CA ARG A 292 -2.71 -13.11 -11.87
C ARG A 292 -2.77 -11.85 -12.71
N VAL A 293 -2.91 -10.66 -12.11
CA VAL A 293 -2.94 -9.39 -12.83
C VAL A 293 -1.64 -9.15 -13.59
N ASP A 294 -0.49 -9.36 -12.98
CA ASP A 294 0.81 -9.20 -13.65
C ASP A 294 0.95 -10.12 -14.88
N TYR A 295 0.37 -11.32 -14.81
CA TYR A 295 0.31 -12.26 -15.93
C TYR A 295 -0.64 -11.75 -17.03
N LEU A 296 -1.83 -11.27 -16.67
CA LEU A 296 -2.82 -10.75 -17.61
C LEU A 296 -2.32 -9.49 -18.32
N LEU A 297 -1.68 -8.55 -17.62
CA LEU A 297 -1.08 -7.35 -18.21
C LEU A 297 -0.01 -7.70 -19.25
N LYS A 298 0.84 -8.69 -18.95
CA LYS A 298 1.84 -9.19 -19.91
C LYS A 298 1.21 -9.83 -21.15
N LEU A 299 0.06 -10.50 -20.99
CA LEU A 299 -0.68 -11.04 -22.14
C LEU A 299 -1.33 -9.94 -22.97
N LEU A 300 -1.94 -8.94 -22.32
CA LEU A 300 -2.55 -7.80 -22.98
C LEU A 300 -1.53 -7.03 -23.81
N LYS A 301 -0.36 -6.72 -23.23
CA LYS A 301 0.73 -6.06 -23.95
C LYS A 301 1.11 -6.83 -25.22
N LYS A 302 1.30 -8.15 -25.12
CA LYS A 302 1.63 -9.00 -26.28
C LYS A 302 0.51 -9.08 -27.32
N ASP A 303 -0.75 -9.05 -26.89
CA ASP A 303 -1.89 -9.11 -27.81
C ASP A 303 -2.05 -7.80 -28.60
N LEU A 304 -1.85 -6.66 -27.94
CA LEU A 304 -1.86 -5.34 -28.56
C LEU A 304 -0.69 -5.16 -29.54
N GLU A 305 0.54 -5.51 -29.15
CA GLU A 305 1.71 -5.48 -30.04
C GLU A 305 1.50 -6.35 -31.29
N LYS A 306 0.83 -7.51 -31.15
CA LYS A 306 0.48 -8.35 -32.30
C LYS A 306 -0.57 -7.72 -33.21
N LYS A 307 -1.59 -7.08 -32.63
CA LYS A 307 -2.65 -6.40 -33.38
C LYS A 307 -2.11 -5.20 -34.16
N GLU A 308 -1.17 -4.45 -33.59
CA GLU A 308 -0.49 -3.36 -34.29
C GLU A 308 0.34 -3.89 -35.47
N ASN A 309 1.18 -4.91 -35.24
CA ASN A 309 1.98 -5.52 -36.31
C ASN A 309 1.12 -6.14 -37.43
N MET A 310 -0.07 -6.64 -37.12
CA MET A 310 -1.00 -7.16 -38.12
C MET A 310 -1.65 -6.05 -38.95
N LYS A 311 -2.02 -4.92 -38.33
CA LYS A 311 -2.56 -3.75 -39.04
C LYS A 311 -1.54 -3.14 -39.99
N ASP A 312 -0.29 -2.98 -39.56
CA ASP A 312 0.79 -2.49 -40.42
C ASP A 312 1.04 -3.44 -41.60
N GLY A 313 0.97 -4.75 -41.36
CA GLY A 313 1.10 -5.77 -42.41
C GLY A 313 -0.08 -5.77 -43.40
N GLU A 314 -1.30 -5.48 -42.95
CA GLU A 314 -2.47 -5.33 -43.82
C GLU A 314 -2.40 -4.04 -44.63
N GLU A 315 -2.02 -2.91 -44.04
CA GLU A 315 -1.83 -1.65 -44.77
C GLU A 315 -0.74 -1.76 -45.85
N VAL A 316 0.38 -2.43 -45.56
CA VAL A 316 1.42 -2.71 -46.56
C VAL A 316 0.90 -3.62 -47.68
N ARG A 317 0.08 -4.63 -47.36
CA ARG A 317 -0.54 -5.51 -48.37
C ARG A 317 -1.56 -4.76 -49.24
N HIS A 318 -2.39 -3.91 -48.64
CA HIS A 318 -3.34 -3.06 -49.37
C HIS A 318 -2.63 -2.02 -50.26
N SER A 319 -1.53 -1.44 -49.79
CA SER A 319 -0.68 -0.52 -50.57
C SER A 319 0.01 -1.23 -51.75
N CYS A 320 0.59 -2.41 -51.54
CA CYS A 320 1.16 -3.23 -52.61
C CYS A 320 0.11 -3.67 -53.65
N LEU A 321 -1.10 -4.03 -53.22
CA LEU A 321 -2.20 -4.36 -54.14
C LEU A 321 -2.64 -3.13 -54.94
N ALA A 322 -2.77 -1.96 -54.30
CA ALA A 322 -3.13 -0.72 -54.98
C ALA A 322 -2.11 -0.33 -56.07
N GLN A 323 -0.80 -0.48 -55.81
CA GLN A 323 0.25 -0.24 -56.81
C GLN A 323 0.25 -1.29 -57.95
N ALA A 324 -0.10 -2.55 -57.65
CA ALA A 324 -0.21 -3.61 -58.65
C ALA A 324 -1.42 -3.43 -59.60
N PHE A 325 -2.48 -2.76 -59.14
CA PHE A 325 -3.64 -2.40 -59.96
C PHE A 325 -3.43 -1.10 -60.76
N SER A 326 -2.68 -0.12 -60.23
CA SER A 326 -2.33 1.10 -61.00
C SER A 326 -1.30 0.86 -62.11
N GLY A 327 -0.54 -0.24 -62.05
CA GLY A 327 0.43 -0.63 -63.07
C GLY A 327 -0.13 -1.37 -64.29
N ARG A 328 -1.43 -1.68 -64.33
CA ARG A 328 -2.10 -2.32 -65.49
C ARG A 328 -3.11 -1.37 -66.14
N GLY A 329 -2.67 -0.13 -66.41
CA GLY A 329 -3.34 0.79 -67.33
C GLY A 329 -3.14 0.36 -68.78
N VAL A 330 -3.94 -0.60 -69.22
CA VAL A 330 -4.65 -0.64 -70.52
C VAL A 330 -4.03 0.21 -71.65
N GLY A 331 -3.01 -0.32 -72.33
CA GLY A 331 -2.65 0.11 -73.68
C GLY A 331 -3.53 -0.61 -74.70
N TRP A 332 -4.61 0.04 -75.13
CA TRP A 332 -5.34 -0.32 -76.35
C TRP A 332 -5.28 0.87 -77.29
N LEU A 333 -4.48 0.74 -78.35
CA LEU A 333 -4.60 1.45 -79.62
C LEU A 333 -4.33 0.43 -80.72
#